data_AF-A0A1C6RK50-F1
#
_entry.id   AF-A0A1C6RK50-F1
#
_cell.length_a   1.000
_cell.length_b   1.000
_cell.length_c   1.000
_cell.angle_alpha   90.00
_cell.angle_beta   90.00
_cell.angle_gamma   90.00
#
_symmetry.space_group_name_H-M   'P 1'
#
loop_
_entity.id
_entity.type
_entity.pdbx_description
1 polymer ?
#
loop_
_entity_poly.entity_id
_entity_poly.type
_entity_poly.pdbx_seq_one_letter_code
_entity_poly.pdbx_strand_id
1 'polypeptide(L)'
;MTTPTQDPGLAPGYHPHEADEVRGSSLGELMKQVTSDLSTLVRQEVELAKAEIRQEGKKAGKAAGFFGGAGLGGYMVALFLSLALWAGLSNVMDGGWAALIVAVLWGAIAAVLYSMGRKNAEHIRGLTQTNATVQRIPDALKPHSEGVTR
;
A
#
# COMPACT_ATOMS: atom_id res chain seq x y z
N MET A 1 -90.10 4.76 -18.15
CA MET A 1 -90.52 5.23 -16.81
C MET A 1 -89.46 6.22 -16.36
N THR A 2 -89.82 7.51 -16.43
CA THR A 2 -89.22 8.72 -15.82
C THR A 2 -87.70 8.82 -15.58
N THR A 3 -87.09 9.76 -16.31
CA THR A 3 -86.03 10.66 -15.80
C THR A 3 -86.44 11.31 -14.48
N PRO A 4 -85.46 11.56 -13.58
CA PRO A 4 -85.08 12.94 -13.22
C PRO A 4 -83.55 13.05 -13.05
N THR A 5 -82.84 14.17 -13.07
CA THR A 5 -83.05 15.61 -13.25
C THR A 5 -81.63 16.16 -13.35
N GLN A 6 -81.39 17.07 -14.28
CA GLN A 6 -80.16 17.85 -14.34
C GLN A 6 -80.22 18.97 -13.29
N ASP A 7 -79.11 19.22 -12.59
CA ASP A 7 -78.83 20.53 -11.97
C ASP A 7 -77.33 20.87 -12.13
N PRO A 8 -76.96 22.10 -12.54
CA PRO A 8 -75.61 22.46 -12.96
C PRO A 8 -74.82 23.13 -11.83
N GLY A 9 -73.83 22.41 -11.31
CA GLY A 9 -72.84 22.93 -10.36
C GLY A 9 -71.52 23.27 -11.05
N LEU A 10 -71.36 24.53 -11.45
CA LEU A 10 -70.07 25.11 -11.82
C LEU A 10 -69.17 25.19 -10.59
N ALA A 11 -68.14 24.36 -10.55
CA ALA A 11 -66.84 24.70 -9.96
C ALA A 11 -65.78 23.74 -10.50
N PRO A 12 -64.98 24.13 -11.52
CA PRO A 12 -63.68 23.54 -11.67
C PRO A 12 -62.84 24.05 -10.51
N GLY A 13 -62.80 23.25 -9.43
CA GLY A 13 -61.72 23.31 -8.46
C GLY A 13 -60.43 22.95 -9.18
N TYR A 14 -59.88 23.91 -9.91
CA TYR A 14 -58.48 23.91 -10.28
C TYR A 14 -57.72 23.92 -8.96
N HIS A 15 -57.10 22.78 -8.61
CA HIS A 15 -56.06 22.73 -7.60
C HIS A 15 -54.72 22.92 -8.32
N PRO A 16 -54.23 24.16 -8.51
CA PRO A 16 -52.86 24.37 -8.93
C PRO A 16 -51.95 24.14 -7.74
N HIS A 17 -51.64 22.87 -7.44
CA HIS A 17 -50.59 22.58 -6.48
C HIS A 17 -49.52 21.60 -6.98
N GLU A 18 -49.58 21.09 -8.22
CA GLU A 18 -48.61 20.05 -8.64
C GLU A 18 -47.68 20.42 -9.81
N ALA A 19 -47.88 21.56 -10.48
CA ALA A 19 -47.04 21.91 -11.65
C ALA A 19 -45.80 22.78 -11.33
N ASP A 20 -45.83 23.57 -10.24
CA ASP A 20 -44.72 24.44 -9.84
C ASP A 20 -43.73 23.77 -8.88
N GLU A 21 -44.10 22.64 -8.26
CA GLU A 21 -43.20 21.92 -7.34
C GLU A 21 -42.25 20.96 -8.08
N VAL A 22 -42.53 20.61 -9.35
CA VAL A 22 -41.80 19.59 -10.13
C VAL A 22 -40.61 20.16 -10.93
N ARG A 23 -40.63 21.44 -11.30
CA ARG A 23 -39.57 22.04 -12.13
C ARG A 23 -38.37 22.59 -11.34
N GLY A 24 -38.60 23.04 -10.11
CA GLY A 24 -37.52 23.49 -9.21
C GLY A 24 -36.87 22.36 -8.41
N SER A 25 -37.59 21.27 -8.16
CA SER A 25 -37.10 20.10 -7.41
C SER A 25 -36.24 19.18 -8.27
N SER A 26 -36.58 18.93 -9.53
CA SER A 26 -35.92 17.89 -10.35
C SER A 26 -34.42 18.08 -10.62
N LEU A 27 -33.95 19.29 -10.97
CA LEU A 27 -32.53 19.55 -11.21
C LEU A 27 -31.70 19.50 -9.91
N GLY A 28 -32.26 19.98 -8.81
CA GLY A 28 -31.64 19.89 -7.48
C GLY A 28 -31.59 18.44 -6.97
N GLU A 29 -32.66 17.67 -7.17
CA GLU A 29 -32.76 16.25 -6.82
C GLU A 29 -31.74 15.41 -7.62
N LEU A 30 -31.62 15.66 -8.93
CA LEU A 30 -30.64 14.98 -9.80
C LEU A 30 -29.19 15.30 -9.40
N MET A 31 -28.87 16.57 -9.13
CA MET A 31 -27.54 16.95 -8.66
C MET A 31 -27.21 16.36 -7.29
N LYS A 32 -28.20 16.30 -6.39
CA LYS A 32 -28.09 15.65 -5.09
C LYS A 32 -27.85 14.14 -5.25
N GLN A 33 -28.54 13.48 -6.18
CA GLN A 33 -28.38 12.06 -6.47
C GLN A 33 -26.99 11.76 -7.06
N VAL A 34 -26.54 12.52 -8.06
CA VAL A 34 -25.20 12.39 -8.64
C VAL A 34 -24.10 12.62 -7.60
N THR A 35 -24.24 13.64 -6.74
CA THR A 35 -23.29 13.91 -5.65
C THR A 35 -23.28 12.76 -4.63
N SER A 36 -24.45 12.19 -4.33
CA SER A 36 -24.58 11.02 -3.44
C SER A 36 -23.92 9.78 -4.04
N ASP A 37 -24.07 9.56 -5.34
CA ASP A 37 -23.48 8.41 -6.04
C ASP A 37 -21.96 8.54 -6.14
N LEU A 38 -21.44 9.72 -6.47
CA LEU A 38 -20.01 10.04 -6.42
C LEU A 38 -19.42 9.85 -5.02
N SER A 39 -20.11 10.33 -3.98
CA SER A 39 -19.70 10.11 -2.58
C SER A 39 -19.64 8.62 -2.25
N THR A 40 -20.59 7.85 -2.76
CA THR A 40 -20.63 6.39 -2.60
C THR A 40 -19.46 5.71 -3.30
N LEU A 41 -19.14 6.08 -4.54
CA LEU A 41 -18.00 5.54 -5.31
C LEU A 41 -16.67 5.84 -4.62
N VAL A 42 -16.44 7.09 -4.20
CA VAL A 42 -15.22 7.48 -3.49
C VAL A 42 -15.06 6.65 -2.22
N ARG A 43 -16.16 6.44 -1.48
CA ARG A 43 -16.15 5.63 -0.26
C ARG A 43 -15.85 4.16 -0.56
N GLN A 44 -16.36 3.62 -1.66
CA GLN A 44 -16.06 2.27 -2.13
C GLN A 44 -14.61 2.10 -2.56
N GLU A 45 -14.03 3.05 -3.28
CA GLU A 45 -12.60 3.02 -3.64
C GLU A 45 -11.71 3.05 -2.40
N VAL A 46 -12.07 3.88 -1.40
CA VAL A 46 -11.36 3.92 -0.13
C VAL A 46 -11.49 2.59 0.63
N GLU A 47 -12.68 2.00 0.66
CA GLU A 47 -12.89 0.69 1.30
C GLU A 47 -12.13 -0.43 0.59
N LEU A 48 -12.08 -0.40 -0.75
CA LEU A 48 -11.32 -1.34 -1.56
C LEU A 48 -9.82 -1.19 -1.32
N ALA A 49 -9.28 0.03 -1.41
CA ALA A 49 -7.88 0.32 -1.13
C ALA A 49 -7.49 -0.11 0.29
N LYS A 50 -8.37 0.13 1.27
CA LYS A 50 -8.18 -0.34 2.65
C LYS A 50 -8.18 -1.87 2.73
N ALA A 51 -9.05 -2.56 1.99
CA ALA A 51 -9.08 -4.01 1.93
C ALA A 51 -7.80 -4.58 1.30
N GLU A 52 -7.32 -3.98 0.21
CA GLU A 52 -6.09 -4.36 -0.48
C GLU A 52 -4.87 -4.17 0.42
N ILE A 53 -4.69 -2.97 1.01
CA ILE A 53 -3.62 -2.69 1.98
C ILE A 53 -3.66 -3.68 3.15
N ARG A 54 -4.86 -4.02 3.65
CA ARG A 54 -5.00 -5.02 4.73
C ARG A 54 -4.58 -6.42 4.27
N GLN A 55 -4.92 -6.80 3.06
CA GLN A 55 -4.57 -8.12 2.51
C GLN A 55 -3.07 -8.20 2.22
N GLU A 56 -2.47 -7.17 1.66
CA GLU A 56 -1.02 -7.03 1.47
C GLU A 56 -0.30 -7.03 2.80
N GLY A 57 -0.76 -6.25 3.78
CA GLY A 57 -0.20 -6.19 5.12
C GLY A 57 -0.21 -7.56 5.82
N LYS A 58 -1.27 -8.36 5.65
CA LYS A 58 -1.31 -9.75 6.16
C LYS A 58 -0.28 -10.64 5.47
N LYS A 59 -0.14 -10.54 4.15
CA LYS A 59 0.86 -11.31 3.38
C LYS A 59 2.28 -10.95 3.81
N ALA A 60 2.57 -9.64 3.89
CA ALA A 60 3.85 -9.12 4.36
C ALA A 60 4.13 -9.55 5.81
N GLY A 61 3.14 -9.47 6.70
CA GLY A 61 3.26 -9.91 8.09
C GLY A 61 3.54 -11.41 8.22
N LYS A 62 2.88 -12.25 7.41
CA LYS A 62 3.14 -13.69 7.37
C LYS A 62 4.56 -13.99 6.86
N ALA A 63 4.99 -13.31 5.80
CA ALA A 63 6.34 -13.44 5.28
C ALA A 63 7.38 -13.01 6.33
N ALA A 64 7.19 -11.87 6.98
CA ALA A 64 8.04 -11.40 8.07
C ALA A 64 8.09 -12.41 9.23
N GLY A 65 6.96 -13.02 9.59
CA GLY A 65 6.90 -14.09 10.59
C GLY A 65 7.72 -15.33 10.20
N PHE A 66 7.61 -15.79 8.95
CA PHE A 66 8.42 -16.92 8.47
C PHE A 66 9.90 -16.58 8.39
N PHE A 67 10.29 -15.41 7.89
CA PHE A 67 11.69 -14.99 7.86
C PHE A 67 12.27 -14.81 9.26
N GLY A 68 11.48 -14.28 10.21
CA GLY A 68 11.87 -14.20 11.61
C GLY A 68 12.09 -15.59 12.24
N GLY A 69 11.14 -16.50 12.03
CA GLY A 69 11.25 -17.89 12.49
C GLY A 69 12.42 -18.64 11.85
N ALA A 70 12.63 -18.48 10.55
CA ALA A 70 13.76 -19.06 9.82
C ALA A 70 15.10 -18.48 10.30
N GLY A 71 15.16 -17.19 10.61
CA GLY A 71 16.35 -16.55 11.18
C GLY A 71 16.70 -17.14 12.55
N LEU A 72 15.72 -17.26 13.45
CA LEU A 72 15.93 -17.87 14.77
C LEU A 72 16.28 -19.36 14.66
N GLY A 73 15.58 -20.11 13.81
CA GLY A 73 15.85 -21.52 13.57
C GLY A 73 17.24 -21.74 12.98
N GLY A 74 17.63 -20.95 11.99
CA GLY A 74 18.97 -20.97 11.40
C GLY A 74 20.06 -20.65 12.44
N TYR A 75 19.83 -19.67 13.31
CA TYR A 75 20.74 -19.36 14.42
C TYR A 75 20.89 -20.53 15.40
N MET A 76 19.79 -21.19 15.79
CA MET A 76 19.83 -22.37 16.66
C MET A 76 20.57 -23.54 16.02
N VAL A 77 20.33 -23.81 14.73
CA VAL A 77 21.06 -24.85 13.98
C VAL A 77 22.55 -24.55 13.97
N ALA A 78 22.92 -23.30 13.67
CA ALA A 78 24.33 -22.92 13.62
C ALA A 78 25.02 -23.00 14.99
N LEU A 79 24.30 -22.64 16.08
CA LEU A 79 24.78 -22.81 17.44
C LEU A 79 25.07 -24.29 17.76
N PHE A 80 24.10 -25.18 17.52
CA PHE A 80 24.28 -26.60 17.79
C PHE A 80 25.36 -27.24 16.92
N LEU A 81 25.46 -26.86 15.64
CA LEU A 81 26.56 -27.29 14.77
C LEU A 81 27.91 -26.83 15.31
N SER A 82 28.00 -25.62 15.86
CA SER A 82 29.24 -25.11 16.45
C SER A 82 29.65 -25.91 17.69
N LEU A 83 28.69 -26.21 18.57
CA LEU A 83 28.93 -27.03 19.75
C LEU A 83 29.30 -28.47 19.37
N ALA A 84 28.60 -29.06 18.41
CA ALA A 84 28.87 -30.40 17.91
C ALA A 84 30.25 -30.48 17.24
N LEU A 85 30.62 -29.48 16.44
CA LEU A 85 31.93 -29.42 15.79
C LEU A 85 33.05 -29.26 16.82
N TRP A 86 32.89 -28.35 17.79
CA TRP A 86 33.84 -28.19 18.89
C TRP A 86 33.99 -29.49 19.68
N ALA A 87 32.89 -30.06 20.18
CA ALA A 87 32.91 -31.31 20.93
C ALA A 87 33.53 -32.46 20.13
N GLY A 88 33.19 -32.56 18.84
CA GLY A 88 33.76 -33.54 17.92
C GLY A 88 35.28 -33.42 17.78
N LEU A 89 35.78 -32.21 17.53
CA LEU A 89 37.22 -31.95 17.44
C LEU A 89 37.94 -32.20 18.77
N SER A 90 37.32 -31.85 19.90
CA SER A 90 37.89 -32.09 21.23
C SER A 90 38.14 -33.56 21.56
N ASN A 91 37.56 -34.51 20.80
CA ASN A 91 37.88 -35.94 20.96
C ASN A 91 39.23 -36.33 20.33
N VAL A 92 39.76 -35.52 19.42
CA VAL A 92 41.00 -35.81 18.67
C VAL A 92 42.11 -34.79 18.91
N MET A 93 41.81 -33.66 19.55
CA MET A 93 42.77 -32.62 19.93
C MET A 93 42.35 -31.90 21.21
N ASP A 94 43.23 -31.05 21.75
CA ASP A 94 42.91 -30.20 22.89
C ASP A 94 41.75 -29.23 22.58
N GLY A 95 40.89 -29.02 23.58
CA GLY A 95 39.67 -28.24 23.44
C GLY A 95 39.92 -26.76 23.08
N GLY A 96 41.07 -26.20 23.44
CA GLY A 96 41.45 -24.84 23.06
C GLY A 96 41.73 -24.72 21.56
N TRP A 97 42.44 -25.69 20.97
CA TRP A 97 42.68 -25.74 19.53
C TRP A 97 41.40 -25.99 18.74
N ALA A 98 40.51 -26.83 19.27
CA ALA A 98 39.18 -27.03 18.71
C ALA A 98 38.37 -25.72 18.68
N ALA A 99 38.38 -24.96 19.79
CA ALA A 99 37.72 -23.67 19.88
C ALA A 99 38.26 -22.65 18.86
N LEU A 100 39.59 -22.59 18.70
CA LEU A 100 40.24 -21.71 17.72
C LEU A 100 39.80 -22.02 16.29
N ILE A 101 39.72 -23.30 15.91
CA ILE A 101 39.26 -23.70 14.58
C ILE A 101 37.81 -23.25 14.33
N VAL A 102 36.92 -23.48 15.31
CA VAL A 102 35.52 -23.04 15.22
C VAL A 102 35.42 -21.51 15.14
N ALA A 103 36.25 -20.78 15.89
CA ALA A 103 36.31 -19.32 15.83
C ALA A 103 36.77 -18.80 14.46
N VAL A 104 37.80 -19.41 13.87
CA VAL A 104 38.27 -19.06 12.52
C VAL A 104 37.20 -19.33 11.47
N LEU A 105 36.49 -20.45 11.57
CA LEU A 105 35.36 -20.77 10.69
C LEU A 105 34.29 -19.69 10.73
N TRP A 106 33.87 -19.27 11.93
CA TRP A 106 32.89 -18.19 12.09
C TRP A 106 33.42 -16.83 11.63
N GLY A 107 34.70 -16.55 11.85
CA GLY A 107 35.37 -15.35 11.32
C GLY A 107 35.32 -15.29 9.80
N ALA A 108 35.57 -16.41 9.12
CA ALA A 108 35.47 -16.51 7.67
C ALA A 108 34.03 -16.29 7.17
N ILE A 109 33.04 -16.93 7.81
CA ILE A 109 31.61 -16.73 7.52
C ILE A 109 31.26 -15.24 7.69
N ALA A 110 31.65 -14.62 8.80
CA ALA A 110 31.39 -13.21 9.06
C ALA A 110 32.03 -12.28 8.02
N ALA A 111 33.26 -12.56 7.61
CA ALA A 111 33.95 -11.78 6.58
C ALA A 111 33.23 -11.85 5.21
N VAL A 112 32.73 -13.03 4.82
CA VAL A 112 31.94 -13.21 3.60
C VAL A 112 30.62 -12.45 3.69
N LEU A 113 29.87 -12.62 4.79
CA LEU A 113 28.59 -11.94 5.00
C LEU A 113 28.75 -10.41 5.00
N TYR A 114 29.77 -9.90 5.70
CA TYR A 114 30.09 -8.47 5.69
C TYR A 114 30.40 -7.96 4.29
N SER A 115 31.20 -8.72 3.53
CA SER A 115 31.57 -8.36 2.15
C SER A 115 30.34 -8.33 1.22
N MET A 116 29.43 -9.29 1.36
CA MET A 116 28.16 -9.31 0.60
C MET A 116 27.25 -8.14 1.01
N GLY A 117 27.08 -7.91 2.31
CA GLY A 117 26.27 -6.82 2.83
C GLY A 117 26.77 -5.45 2.36
N ARG A 118 28.09 -5.25 2.38
CA ARG A 118 28.72 -4.02 1.87
C ARG A 118 28.43 -3.81 0.38
N LYS A 119 28.64 -4.83 -0.46
CA LYS A 119 28.35 -4.75 -1.90
C LYS A 119 26.88 -4.39 -2.15
N ASN A 120 25.95 -5.01 -1.44
CA ASN A 120 24.52 -4.73 -1.59
C ASN A 120 24.14 -3.31 -1.14
N ALA A 121 24.73 -2.83 -0.04
CA ALA A 121 24.50 -1.47 0.45
C ALA A 121 25.02 -0.40 -0.53
N GLU A 122 26.15 -0.66 -1.19
CA GLU A 122 26.71 0.22 -2.23
C GLU A 122 25.77 0.33 -3.45
N HIS A 123 25.12 -0.77 -3.86
CA HIS A 123 24.14 -0.74 -4.96
C HIS A 123 22.92 0.12 -4.61
N ILE A 124 22.38 0.00 -3.39
CA ILE A 124 21.24 0.80 -2.95
C ILE A 124 21.59 2.29 -2.92
N ARG A 125 22.80 2.64 -2.45
CA ARG A 125 23.29 4.03 -2.45
C ARG A 125 23.41 4.62 -3.86
N GLY A 126 23.77 3.83 -4.86
CA GLY A 126 23.83 4.27 -6.26
C GLY A 126 22.46 4.67 -6.83
N LEU A 127 21.40 3.95 -6.46
CA LEU A 127 20.03 4.28 -6.84
C LEU A 127 19.55 5.60 -6.21
N THR A 128 19.90 5.85 -4.95
CA THR A 128 19.57 7.12 -4.26
C THR A 128 20.24 8.33 -4.92
N GLN A 129 21.46 8.20 -5.44
CA GLN A 129 22.14 9.30 -6.14
C GLN A 129 21.48 9.68 -7.48
N THR A 130 20.83 8.72 -8.14
CA THR A 130 20.13 8.98 -9.41
C THR A 130 18.89 9.86 -9.20
N ASN A 131 18.19 9.74 -8.06
CA ASN A 131 17.08 10.64 -7.69
C ASN A 131 17.53 12.09 -7.44
N ALA A 132 18.78 12.30 -7.02
CA ALA A 132 19.34 13.65 -6.85
C ALA A 132 19.62 14.34 -8.20
N THR A 133 19.85 13.58 -9.28
CA THR A 133 19.96 14.12 -10.64
C THR A 133 18.60 14.50 -11.22
N VAL A 134 17.53 13.76 -10.89
CA VAL A 134 16.15 14.10 -11.29
C VAL A 134 15.66 15.39 -10.61
N GLN A 135 16.11 15.66 -9.37
CA GLN A 135 15.84 16.94 -8.69
C GLN A 135 16.61 18.15 -9.27
N ARG A 136 17.54 17.94 -10.22
CA ARG A 136 18.21 19.03 -10.97
C ARG A 136 17.49 19.43 -12.26
N ILE A 137 16.37 18.78 -12.60
CA ILE A 137 15.54 19.13 -13.76
C ILE A 137 14.17 19.76 -13.38
N PRO A 138 14.04 20.69 -12.41
CA PRO A 138 12.89 21.58 -12.35
C PRO A 138 13.06 22.85 -13.19
N ASP A 139 14.30 23.25 -13.51
CA ASP A 139 14.56 24.53 -14.20
C ASP A 139 14.36 24.47 -15.72
N ALA A 140 14.33 23.28 -16.32
CA ALA A 140 14.07 23.09 -17.76
C ALA A 140 12.58 23.03 -18.12
N LEU A 141 11.68 23.01 -17.12
CA LEU A 141 10.22 23.00 -17.32
C LEU A 141 9.58 24.36 -16.98
N LYS A 142 10.34 25.46 -16.98
CA LYS A 142 9.76 26.80 -17.09
C LYS A 142 9.56 27.11 -18.57
N PRO A 143 8.31 27.18 -19.08
CA PRO A 143 8.06 27.68 -20.41
C PRO A 143 8.57 29.12 -20.45
N HIS A 144 9.59 29.39 -21.26
CA HIS A 144 9.81 30.77 -21.68
C HIS A 144 8.58 31.13 -22.52
N SER A 145 7.65 31.86 -21.92
CA SER A 145 6.70 32.66 -22.66
C SER A 145 7.52 33.73 -23.38
N GLU A 146 8.11 33.37 -24.52
CA GLU A 146 8.57 34.35 -25.50
C GLU A 146 7.36 35.22 -25.82
N GLY A 147 7.44 36.47 -25.38
CA GLY A 147 6.49 37.49 -25.73
C GLY A 147 6.43 37.58 -27.25
N VAL A 148 5.30 37.17 -27.81
CA VAL A 148 4.90 37.51 -29.15
C VAL A 148 4.62 39.01 -29.14
N THR A 149 5.68 39.79 -29.32
CA THR A 149 5.59 41.19 -29.71
C THR A 149 6.04 41.28 -31.16
N ARG A 150 5.09 41.15 -32.08
CA ARG A 150 5.00 41.97 -33.30
C ARG A 150 3.60 41.89 -33.88
#